data_AF-A0A7C3IT57-F1
#
_entry.id   AF-A0A7C3IT57-F1
#
_cell.length_a   1.000
_cell.length_b   1.000
_cell.length_c   1.000
_cell.angle_alpha   90.00
_cell.angle_beta   90.00
_cell.angle_gamma   90.00
#
_symmetry.space_group_name_H-M   'P 1'
#
loop_
_entity.id
_entity.type
_entity.pdbx_description
1 polymer ?
#
loop_
_entity_poly.entity_id
_entity_poly.type
_entity_poly.pdbx_seq_one_letter_code
_entity_poly.pdbx_strand_id
1 'polypeptide(L)'
;MAGEGARRPDAQRSRVWLGASVRAPATFLARRGAQYAPGTSHGGAHGLHRDGASLGACAWARGHGASTSLTSWSRTDTATAVRAHILQAPGCIELLELPEPQPGPGEIVVRIRAALTCGTDLKMFLRGHPKFPTPTPFGHEFSGVVAAVGAGVALWHEGDEVMLAPTGPCLSCYYCMRQQENLCETVIETMVLGAYGDYVKVPARTVRANVYRKPKHLSFDKAALLEPLSCVTHGLEEVPVRPDDTAVILGAGAIALLHVLVLRQRGLSNVWVVGRSAERVRFATLVGASRVLAGDLRSARQAVLEATEGRGA
;
A
#
# COMPACT_ATOMS: atom_id res chain seq x y z
N MET A 1 -28.67 15.59 -52.51
CA MET A 1 -28.69 14.32 -51.75
C MET A 1 -27.45 14.28 -50.88
N ALA A 2 -27.66 14.33 -49.57
CA ALA A 2 -26.63 14.38 -48.54
C ALA A 2 -25.99 12.99 -48.35
N GLY A 3 -24.70 12.97 -48.02
CA GLY A 3 -23.96 11.77 -47.61
C GLY A 3 -22.89 12.18 -46.61
N GLU A 4 -23.27 12.18 -45.33
CA GLU A 4 -22.43 12.54 -44.19
C GLU A 4 -21.36 11.46 -43.93
N GLY A 5 -20.09 11.87 -43.96
CA GLY A 5 -18.98 11.09 -43.44
C GLY A 5 -18.92 11.17 -41.91
N ALA A 6 -19.32 10.08 -41.25
CA ALA A 6 -19.26 9.94 -39.80
C ALA A 6 -17.79 9.86 -39.32
N ARG A 7 -17.27 10.96 -38.79
CA ARG A 7 -16.03 10.97 -37.98
C ARG A 7 -16.33 10.30 -36.63
N ARG A 8 -15.55 9.30 -36.28
CA ARG A 8 -15.57 8.67 -34.95
C ARG A 8 -15.15 9.69 -33.89
N PRO A 9 -15.89 9.88 -32.79
CA PRO A 9 -15.45 10.76 -31.72
C PRO A 9 -14.39 10.07 -30.86
N ASP A 10 -13.22 10.72 -30.80
CA ASP A 10 -12.09 10.42 -29.94
C ASP A 10 -12.51 10.60 -28.46
N ALA A 11 -12.78 9.48 -27.79
CA ALA A 11 -13.21 9.45 -26.39
C ALA A 11 -11.99 9.40 -25.46
N GLN A 12 -11.13 10.41 -25.55
CA GLN A 12 -10.04 10.64 -24.59
C GLN A 12 -10.10 12.09 -24.10
N ARG A 13 -11.20 12.43 -23.42
CA ARG A 13 -11.23 13.62 -22.55
C ARG A 13 -10.65 13.25 -21.20
N SER A 14 -9.35 13.47 -21.07
CA SER A 14 -8.68 13.69 -19.80
C SER A 14 -9.48 14.69 -18.96
N ARG A 15 -10.16 14.21 -17.91
CA ARG A 15 -10.57 15.10 -16.82
C ARG A 15 -9.33 15.44 -16.01
N VAL A 16 -8.66 16.50 -16.45
CA VAL A 16 -7.79 17.28 -15.59
C VAL A 16 -8.67 17.77 -14.44
N TRP A 17 -8.42 17.27 -13.24
CA TRP A 17 -8.98 17.83 -12.01
C TRP A 17 -8.35 19.21 -11.80
N LEU A 18 -8.90 20.23 -12.47
CA LEU A 18 -8.67 21.62 -12.10
C LEU A 18 -9.51 21.90 -10.85
N GLY A 19 -8.84 22.32 -9.79
CA GLY A 19 -9.37 22.41 -8.43
C GLY A 19 -10.69 23.17 -8.32
N ALA A 20 -11.64 22.54 -7.64
CA ALA A 20 -12.68 23.23 -6.91
C ALA A 20 -12.35 23.11 -5.43
N SER A 21 -11.88 24.21 -4.83
CA SER A 21 -11.67 24.31 -3.39
C SER A 21 -13.00 24.14 -2.65
N VAL A 22 -13.24 22.96 -2.08
CA VAL A 22 -14.32 22.77 -1.12
C VAL A 22 -13.79 23.26 0.22
N ARG A 23 -14.17 24.49 0.60
CA ARG A 23 -13.95 24.99 1.97
C ARG A 23 -14.80 24.14 2.92
N ALA A 24 -14.15 23.33 3.76
CA ALA A 24 -14.83 22.73 4.91
C ALA A 24 -15.15 23.83 5.95
N PRO A 25 -16.37 23.90 6.50
CA PRO A 25 -16.70 24.87 7.52
C PRO A 25 -15.97 24.55 8.83
N ALA A 26 -15.33 25.60 9.38
CA ALA A 26 -14.60 25.56 10.63
C ALA A 26 -15.56 25.59 11.83
N THR A 27 -16.09 24.43 12.25
CA THR A 27 -16.71 24.27 13.58
C THR A 27 -16.69 22.80 14.02
N PHE A 28 -15.61 22.34 14.66
CA PHE A 28 -15.70 21.27 15.68
C PHE A 28 -14.48 21.27 16.60
N LEU A 29 -14.30 22.36 17.34
CA LEU A 29 -13.47 22.40 18.55
C LEU A 29 -14.41 22.34 19.75
N ALA A 30 -14.48 21.18 20.43
CA ALA A 30 -14.57 21.08 21.89
C ALA A 30 -14.97 19.66 22.36
N ARG A 31 -14.15 19.15 23.30
CA ARG A 31 -14.45 18.18 24.36
C ARG A 31 -14.60 16.70 23.97
N ARG A 32 -13.60 15.90 24.33
CA ARG A 32 -13.55 15.16 25.61
C ARG A 32 -12.13 14.66 25.87
N GLY A 33 -11.57 15.03 27.02
CA GLY A 33 -10.35 14.46 27.53
C GLY A 33 -10.60 13.03 28.03
N ALA A 34 -9.71 12.12 27.66
CA ALA A 34 -9.51 10.86 28.38
C ALA A 34 -8.03 10.83 28.77
N GLN A 35 -7.78 10.93 30.06
CA GLN A 35 -6.46 10.80 30.67
C GLN A 35 -5.97 9.37 30.45
N TYR A 36 -4.84 9.21 29.76
CA TYR A 36 -4.13 7.94 29.66
C TYR A 36 -3.17 7.84 30.86
N ALA A 37 -3.45 6.91 31.77
CA ALA A 37 -2.52 6.54 32.83
C ALA A 37 -1.42 5.61 32.27
N PRO A 38 -0.15 5.73 32.70
CA PRO A 38 0.93 4.90 32.21
C PRO A 38 0.88 3.50 32.85
N GLY A 39 0.68 2.47 32.03
CA GLY A 39 0.83 1.07 32.41
C GLY A 39 2.31 0.71 32.58
N THR A 40 2.61 0.01 33.66
CA THR A 40 3.94 -0.42 34.10
C THR A 40 4.62 -1.37 33.11
N SER A 41 5.87 -1.07 32.79
CA SER A 41 6.75 -1.89 31.95
C SER A 41 7.14 -3.18 32.67
N HIS A 42 6.78 -4.34 32.10
CA HIS A 42 7.47 -5.60 32.38
C HIS A 42 8.48 -5.84 31.25
N GLY A 43 9.75 -5.65 31.56
CA GLY A 43 10.87 -6.02 30.71
C GLY A 43 11.04 -7.53 30.70
N GLY A 44 10.95 -8.13 29.51
CA GLY A 44 11.37 -9.49 29.25
C GLY A 44 12.20 -9.48 27.97
N ALA A 45 13.52 -9.53 28.11
CA ALA A 45 14.44 -9.70 26.99
C ALA A 45 14.33 -11.15 26.49
N HIS A 46 13.78 -11.35 25.29
CA HIS A 46 13.91 -12.63 24.59
C HIS A 46 15.04 -12.53 23.58
N GLY A 47 16.21 -13.03 23.98
CA GLY A 47 17.34 -13.27 23.09
C GLY A 47 17.00 -14.36 22.08
N LEU A 48 17.30 -14.10 20.81
CA LEU A 48 17.24 -15.08 19.74
C LEU A 48 18.48 -15.98 19.86
N HIS A 49 18.34 -17.12 20.54
CA HIS A 49 19.31 -18.21 20.42
C HIS A 49 19.18 -18.86 19.04
N ARG A 50 20.29 -18.84 18.27
CA ARG A 50 20.47 -19.63 17.06
C ARG A 50 20.94 -21.02 17.47
N ASP A 51 20.03 -21.97 17.57
CA ASP A 51 20.39 -23.38 17.58
C ASP A 51 19.81 -24.07 16.35
N GLY A 52 20.72 -24.69 15.58
CA GLY A 52 20.40 -25.42 14.38
C GLY A 52 19.69 -26.73 14.69
N ALA A 53 18.41 -26.79 14.36
CA ALA A 53 17.69 -28.05 14.13
C ALA A 53 16.57 -27.77 13.12
N SER A 54 16.59 -28.48 11.99
CA SER A 54 15.63 -28.39 10.89
C SER A 54 14.27 -29.03 11.23
N LEU A 55 13.59 -28.51 12.25
CA LEU A 55 12.18 -28.80 12.51
C LEU A 55 11.36 -27.68 11.88
N GLY A 56 10.50 -28.04 10.91
CA GLY A 56 9.87 -27.13 9.95
C GLY A 56 9.34 -25.83 10.56
N ALA A 57 9.66 -24.70 9.92
CA ALA A 57 9.51 -23.32 10.38
C ALA A 57 8.10 -22.88 10.86
N CYS A 58 7.11 -23.78 10.78
CA CYS A 58 5.73 -23.55 11.15
C CYS A 58 5.18 -24.53 12.19
N ALA A 59 5.99 -25.49 12.67
CA ALA A 59 5.55 -26.50 13.64
C ALA A 59 5.09 -25.88 14.98
N TRP A 60 5.69 -24.77 15.40
CA TRP A 60 5.31 -24.05 16.63
C TRP A 60 3.92 -23.40 16.53
N ALA A 61 3.52 -22.91 15.33
CA ALA A 61 2.21 -22.29 15.12
C ALA A 61 1.04 -23.30 15.15
N ARG A 62 1.30 -24.57 14.83
CA ARG A 62 0.28 -25.64 14.84
C ARG A 62 -0.12 -26.10 16.25
N GLY A 63 0.58 -25.64 17.30
CA GLY A 63 0.31 -26.03 18.69
C GLY A 63 -0.82 -25.26 19.38
N HIS A 64 -1.32 -24.17 18.80
CA HIS A 64 -2.33 -23.31 19.42
C HIS A 64 -3.70 -23.43 18.72
N GLY A 65 -4.38 -24.56 18.93
CA GLY A 65 -5.84 -24.67 19.11
C GLY A 65 -6.81 -23.84 18.25
N ALA A 66 -6.52 -23.52 16.99
CA ALA A 66 -7.49 -22.91 16.08
C ALA A 66 -8.29 -24.01 15.35
N SER A 67 -9.28 -24.57 16.04
CA SER A 67 -10.36 -25.35 15.41
C SER A 67 -11.34 -24.39 14.76
N THR A 68 -11.19 -24.14 13.47
CA THR A 68 -12.26 -23.68 12.57
C THR A 68 -12.03 -24.35 11.23
N SER A 69 -13.09 -24.73 10.52
CA SER A 69 -13.01 -25.47 9.26
C SER A 69 -12.21 -24.70 8.21
N LEU A 70 -10.93 -25.03 8.11
CA LEU A 70 -10.00 -24.48 7.12
C LEU A 70 -10.36 -25.08 5.77
N THR A 71 -10.73 -24.24 4.79
CA THR A 71 -10.36 -24.54 3.41
C THR A 71 -8.84 -24.60 3.38
N SER A 72 -8.29 -25.81 3.49
CA SER A 72 -6.87 -26.04 3.47
C SER A 72 -6.34 -25.65 2.10
N TRP A 73 -5.39 -24.72 2.06
CA TRP A 73 -4.56 -24.51 0.88
C TRP A 73 -3.66 -25.74 0.76
N SER A 74 -4.14 -26.79 0.07
CA SER A 74 -3.37 -28.02 -0.13
C SER A 74 -2.43 -27.89 -1.32
N ARG A 75 -1.22 -28.41 -1.17
CA ARG A 75 -0.27 -28.56 -2.28
C ARG A 75 -0.91 -29.40 -3.39
N THR A 76 -0.73 -28.96 -4.63
CA THR A 76 -1.22 -29.67 -5.82
C THR A 76 -0.04 -30.06 -6.70
N ASP A 77 0.01 -31.32 -7.13
CA ASP A 77 1.08 -31.90 -7.96
C ASP A 77 0.64 -31.95 -9.44
N THR A 78 0.24 -30.80 -9.99
CA THR A 78 -0.24 -30.67 -11.38
C THR A 78 0.72 -29.84 -12.23
N ALA A 79 0.80 -30.12 -13.53
CA ALA A 79 1.66 -29.42 -14.50
C ALA A 79 1.41 -27.89 -14.62
N THR A 80 0.33 -27.37 -14.03
CA THR A 80 -0.03 -25.93 -13.99
C THR A 80 0.05 -25.35 -12.57
N ALA A 81 0.87 -25.96 -11.69
CA ALA A 81 1.08 -25.44 -10.34
C ALA A 81 1.91 -24.15 -10.38
N VAL A 82 1.50 -23.17 -9.58
CA VAL A 82 2.16 -21.88 -9.40
C VAL A 82 2.49 -21.67 -7.94
N ARG A 83 3.55 -20.91 -7.66
CA ARG A 83 4.03 -20.73 -6.29
C ARG A 83 3.40 -19.51 -5.65
N ALA A 84 3.04 -19.61 -4.38
CA ALA A 84 2.57 -18.49 -3.57
C ALA A 84 3.05 -18.61 -2.12
N HIS A 85 3.46 -17.49 -1.53
CA HIS A 85 3.70 -17.42 -0.10
C HIS A 85 2.38 -17.18 0.65
N ILE A 86 2.07 -18.10 1.56
CA ILE A 86 0.91 -18.03 2.44
C ILE A 86 1.39 -17.74 3.86
N LEU A 87 0.86 -16.69 4.48
CA LEU A 87 1.05 -16.43 5.90
C LEU A 87 0.08 -17.35 6.66
N GLN A 88 0.59 -18.46 7.20
CA GLN A 88 -0.22 -19.45 7.93
C GLN A 88 -0.59 -18.97 9.33
N ALA A 89 0.31 -18.23 9.98
CA ALA A 89 0.17 -17.64 11.30
C ALA A 89 1.25 -16.56 11.49
N PRO A 90 1.15 -15.68 12.52
CA PRO A 90 2.27 -14.81 12.88
C PRO A 90 3.57 -15.60 13.06
N GLY A 91 4.65 -15.14 12.44
CA GLY A 91 5.97 -15.75 12.44
C GLY A 91 6.15 -16.91 11.45
N CYS A 92 5.12 -17.29 10.70
CA CYS A 92 5.12 -18.49 9.86
C CYS A 92 4.55 -18.21 8.47
N ILE A 93 5.44 -18.18 7.48
CA ILE A 93 5.13 -18.08 6.05
C ILE A 93 5.56 -19.39 5.38
N GLU A 94 4.69 -19.98 4.57
CA GLU A 94 4.99 -21.17 3.79
C GLU A 94 4.90 -20.87 2.30
N LEU A 95 5.87 -21.37 1.52
CA LEU A 95 5.79 -21.41 0.07
C LEU A 95 4.98 -22.64 -0.33
N LEU A 96 3.80 -22.41 -0.91
CA LEU A 96 2.92 -23.47 -1.40
C LEU A 96 2.89 -23.47 -2.93
N GLU A 97 2.62 -24.64 -3.49
CA GLU A 97 2.30 -24.84 -4.90
C GLU A 97 0.79 -25.00 -5.01
N LEU A 98 0.15 -24.07 -5.72
CA LEU A 98 -1.29 -23.94 -5.86
C LEU A 98 -1.68 -24.04 -7.35
N PRO A 99 -2.92 -24.41 -7.68
CA PRO A 99 -3.39 -24.32 -9.06
C PRO A 99 -3.27 -22.89 -9.61
N GLU A 100 -2.87 -22.74 -10.87
CA GLU A 100 -2.87 -21.44 -11.55
C GLU A 100 -4.28 -20.81 -11.49
N PRO A 101 -4.41 -19.57 -10.98
CA PRO A 101 -5.72 -18.94 -10.81
C PRO A 101 -6.37 -18.68 -12.17
N GLN A 102 -7.69 -18.89 -12.24
CA GLN A 102 -8.50 -18.55 -13.40
C GLN A 102 -9.37 -17.32 -13.09
N PRO A 103 -9.47 -16.32 -13.99
CA PRO A 103 -10.30 -15.14 -13.74
C PRO A 103 -11.79 -15.48 -13.86
N GLY A 104 -12.59 -15.02 -12.89
CA GLY A 104 -14.04 -14.94 -13.03
C GLY A 104 -14.49 -13.73 -13.87
N PRO A 105 -15.80 -13.54 -14.10
CA PRO A 105 -16.32 -12.38 -14.83
C PRO A 105 -15.83 -11.05 -14.26
N GLY A 106 -15.32 -10.17 -15.12
CA GLY A 106 -14.76 -8.87 -14.75
C GLY A 106 -13.39 -8.91 -14.05
N GLU A 107 -12.89 -10.08 -13.69
CA GLU A 107 -11.57 -10.25 -13.05
C GLU A 107 -10.46 -10.36 -14.10
N ILE A 108 -9.21 -10.11 -13.67
CA ILE A 108 -8.01 -10.43 -14.44
C ILE A 108 -7.06 -11.25 -13.58
N VAL A 109 -6.18 -12.01 -14.20
CA VAL A 109 -5.03 -12.63 -13.54
C VAL A 109 -3.79 -11.90 -14.01
N VAL A 110 -2.93 -11.53 -13.06
CA VAL A 110 -1.68 -10.82 -13.32
C VAL A 110 -0.52 -11.71 -12.93
N ARG A 111 0.40 -11.96 -13.87
CA ARG A 111 1.71 -12.53 -13.60
C ARG A 111 2.59 -11.47 -12.97
N ILE A 112 3.04 -11.72 -11.74
CA ILE A 112 3.82 -10.76 -10.98
C ILE A 112 5.21 -10.63 -11.59
N ARG A 113 5.67 -9.38 -11.76
CA ARG A 113 7.02 -9.06 -12.25
C ARG A 113 7.88 -8.38 -11.20
N ALA A 114 7.25 -7.63 -10.30
CA ALA A 114 7.88 -7.08 -9.12
C ALA A 114 6.86 -7.01 -7.99
N ALA A 115 7.30 -7.32 -6.78
CA ALA A 115 6.56 -7.15 -5.55
C ALA A 115 7.42 -6.40 -4.54
N LEU A 116 6.80 -5.55 -3.74
CA LEU A 116 7.47 -4.74 -2.72
C LEU A 116 6.99 -5.18 -1.33
N THR A 117 7.80 -4.86 -0.32
CA THR A 117 7.49 -5.19 1.07
C THR A 117 7.02 -3.98 1.85
N CYS A 118 5.79 -4.06 2.32
CA CYS A 118 5.16 -3.02 3.12
C CYS A 118 5.49 -3.18 4.61
N GLY A 119 5.43 -2.08 5.36
CA GLY A 119 5.38 -2.13 6.83
C GLY A 119 4.17 -2.91 7.35
N THR A 120 3.06 -2.94 6.60
CA THR A 120 1.88 -3.76 6.91
C THR A 120 2.19 -5.24 6.82
N ASP A 121 2.98 -5.68 5.83
CA ASP A 121 3.40 -7.08 5.70
C ASP A 121 4.26 -7.49 6.90
N LEU A 122 5.22 -6.66 7.30
CA LEU A 122 6.05 -6.90 8.48
C LEU A 122 5.20 -6.97 9.76
N LYS A 123 4.22 -6.06 9.92
CA LYS A 123 3.26 -6.10 11.03
C LYS A 123 2.47 -7.40 11.04
N MET A 124 1.92 -7.80 9.88
CA MET A 124 1.17 -9.04 9.71
C MET A 124 2.01 -10.25 10.09
N PHE A 125 3.26 -10.31 9.61
CA PHE A 125 4.18 -11.37 9.96
C PHE A 125 4.46 -11.42 11.46
N LEU A 126 4.80 -10.30 12.10
CA LEU A 126 5.21 -10.31 13.50
C LEU A 126 4.07 -10.57 14.49
N ARG A 127 2.86 -10.08 14.21
CA ARG A 127 1.76 -10.09 15.19
C ARG A 127 0.36 -10.35 14.63
N GLY A 128 0.24 -10.64 13.34
CA GLY A 128 -1.04 -10.81 12.65
C GLY A 128 -1.78 -9.50 12.40
N HIS A 129 -2.97 -9.61 11.79
CA HIS A 129 -3.82 -8.48 11.49
C HIS A 129 -5.30 -8.88 11.53
N PRO A 130 -6.16 -8.20 12.32
CA PRO A 130 -7.55 -8.62 12.51
C PRO A 130 -8.38 -8.58 11.21
N LYS A 131 -7.98 -7.73 10.26
CA LYS A 131 -8.61 -7.62 8.94
C LYS A 131 -8.14 -8.67 7.92
N PHE A 132 -7.03 -9.36 8.21
CA PHE A 132 -6.43 -10.36 7.31
C PHE A 132 -6.12 -11.62 8.14
N PRO A 133 -7.16 -12.37 8.53
CA PRO A 133 -6.98 -13.57 9.34
C PRO A 133 -6.16 -14.60 8.57
N THR A 134 -5.29 -15.31 9.27
CA THR A 134 -4.45 -16.36 8.70
C THR A 134 -5.18 -17.71 8.74
N PRO A 135 -4.97 -18.62 7.77
CA PRO A 135 -4.03 -18.52 6.65
C PRO A 135 -4.49 -17.55 5.54
N THR A 136 -3.55 -16.77 4.99
CA THR A 136 -3.87 -15.79 3.94
C THR A 136 -2.74 -15.63 2.92
N PRO A 137 -3.03 -15.39 1.63
CA PRO A 137 -2.02 -14.96 0.66
C PRO A 137 -1.27 -13.72 1.15
N PHE A 138 0.04 -13.67 0.94
CA PHE A 138 0.88 -12.63 1.56
C PHE A 138 1.37 -11.57 0.55
N GLY A 139 1.42 -10.32 0.99
CA GLY A 139 1.85 -9.16 0.19
C GLY A 139 0.74 -8.50 -0.65
N HIS A 140 0.85 -7.19 -0.89
CA HIS A 140 -0.17 -6.38 -1.58
C HIS A 140 0.38 -5.26 -2.49
N GLU A 141 1.70 -5.08 -2.57
CA GLU A 141 2.34 -4.06 -3.41
C GLU A 141 3.02 -4.75 -4.61
N PHE A 142 2.48 -4.61 -5.83
CA PHE A 142 3.06 -5.27 -7.00
C PHE A 142 2.75 -4.59 -8.34
N SER A 143 3.51 -4.99 -9.36
CA SER A 143 3.23 -4.71 -10.76
C SER A 143 3.51 -5.97 -11.60
N GLY A 144 2.93 -6.04 -12.79
CA GLY A 144 2.98 -7.27 -13.55
C GLY A 144 2.43 -7.18 -14.96
N VAL A 145 2.20 -8.34 -15.55
CA VAL A 145 1.63 -8.49 -16.89
C VAL A 145 0.32 -9.25 -16.77
N VAL A 146 -0.74 -8.77 -17.42
CA VAL A 146 -2.01 -9.50 -17.50
C VAL A 146 -1.77 -10.84 -18.19
N ALA A 147 -2.05 -11.93 -17.48
CA ALA A 147 -1.84 -13.30 -17.93
C ALA A 147 -3.14 -13.93 -18.46
N ALA A 148 -4.29 -13.55 -17.91
CA ALA A 148 -5.60 -13.98 -18.38
C ALA A 148 -6.66 -12.94 -18.05
N VAL A 149 -7.73 -12.89 -18.85
CA VAL A 149 -8.86 -11.96 -18.67
C VAL A 149 -10.18 -12.71 -18.56
N GLY A 150 -11.00 -12.30 -17.59
CA GLY A 150 -12.33 -12.86 -17.38
C GLY A 150 -13.37 -12.30 -18.35
N ALA A 151 -14.51 -12.99 -18.45
CA ALA A 151 -15.63 -12.55 -19.28
C ALA A 151 -16.07 -11.12 -18.92
N GLY A 152 -16.34 -10.30 -19.94
CA GLY A 152 -16.80 -8.91 -19.76
C GLY A 152 -15.70 -7.88 -19.45
N VAL A 153 -14.44 -8.28 -19.36
CA VAL A 153 -13.30 -7.34 -19.29
C VAL A 153 -13.00 -6.83 -20.70
N ALA A 154 -13.29 -5.54 -20.95
CA ALA A 154 -13.07 -4.91 -22.26
C ALA A 154 -11.82 -4.02 -22.35
N LEU A 155 -11.34 -3.50 -21.20
CA LEU A 155 -10.26 -2.51 -21.17
C LEU A 155 -8.85 -3.12 -21.11
N TRP A 156 -8.76 -4.40 -20.79
CA TRP A 156 -7.51 -5.12 -20.51
C TRP A 156 -7.42 -6.36 -21.38
N HIS A 157 -6.20 -6.65 -21.84
CA HIS A 157 -5.89 -7.83 -22.64
C HIS A 157 -4.66 -8.53 -22.07
N GLU A 158 -4.52 -9.82 -22.36
CA GLU A 158 -3.30 -10.56 -22.07
C GLU A 158 -2.07 -9.86 -22.69
N GLY A 159 -0.98 -9.82 -21.93
CA GLY A 159 0.24 -9.09 -22.31
C GLY A 159 0.25 -7.61 -21.89
N ASP A 160 -0.86 -7.02 -21.46
CA ASP A 160 -0.86 -5.65 -20.95
C ASP A 160 0.02 -5.55 -19.69
N GLU A 161 0.97 -4.62 -19.68
CA GLU A 161 1.76 -4.30 -18.50
C GLU A 161 0.97 -3.38 -17.56
N VAL A 162 0.83 -3.78 -16.30
CA VAL A 162 -0.04 -3.12 -15.33
C VAL A 162 0.66 -2.81 -14.01
N MET A 163 0.19 -1.75 -13.38
CA MET A 163 0.43 -1.39 -11.98
C MET A 163 -0.93 -1.10 -11.33
N LEU A 164 -1.08 -1.35 -10.04
CA LEU A 164 -2.37 -1.16 -9.37
C LEU A 164 -2.25 -0.73 -7.91
N ALA A 165 -3.33 -0.19 -7.39
CA ALA A 165 -3.61 -0.16 -5.96
C ALA A 165 -4.51 -1.38 -5.61
N PRO A 166 -4.28 -2.08 -4.48
CA PRO A 166 -4.84 -3.40 -4.20
C PRO A 166 -6.30 -3.34 -3.74
N THR A 167 -6.94 -2.18 -3.74
CA THR A 167 -8.32 -2.00 -3.25
C THR A 167 -9.22 -1.50 -4.36
N GLY A 168 -10.50 -1.81 -4.28
CA GLY A 168 -11.52 -1.28 -5.19
C GLY A 168 -12.80 -0.99 -4.40
N PRO A 169 -13.41 0.19 -4.53
CA PRO A 169 -14.63 0.53 -3.81
C PRO A 169 -15.85 -0.22 -4.38
N CYS A 170 -16.89 -0.40 -3.55
CA CYS A 170 -18.16 -0.97 -4.01
C CYS A 170 -18.98 0.01 -4.87
N LEU A 171 -18.74 1.32 -4.72
CA LEU A 171 -19.44 2.42 -5.42
C LEU A 171 -20.93 2.58 -5.07
N SER A 172 -21.41 1.94 -3.99
CA SER A 172 -22.84 1.98 -3.61
C SER A 172 -23.11 2.21 -2.12
N CYS A 173 -22.12 2.02 -1.23
CA CYS A 173 -22.31 2.26 0.20
C CYS A 173 -22.31 3.76 0.55
N TYR A 174 -22.67 4.08 1.79
CA TYR A 174 -22.74 5.45 2.31
C TYR A 174 -21.49 6.28 1.99
N TYR A 175 -20.30 5.73 2.24
CA TYR A 175 -19.03 6.43 2.00
C TYR A 175 -18.72 6.59 0.52
N CYS A 176 -18.98 5.57 -0.29
CA CYS A 176 -18.74 5.63 -1.74
C CYS A 176 -19.61 6.71 -2.41
N MET A 177 -20.89 6.80 -2.05
CA MET A 177 -21.81 7.82 -2.57
C MET A 177 -21.39 9.24 -2.21
N ARG A 178 -20.47 9.39 -1.25
CA ARG A 178 -19.92 10.66 -0.77
C ARG A 178 -18.49 10.90 -1.22
N GLN A 179 -17.99 10.11 -2.17
CA GLN A 179 -16.62 10.19 -2.70
C GLN A 179 -15.55 9.90 -1.64
N GLN A 180 -15.90 9.17 -0.58
CA GLN A 180 -14.99 8.70 0.48
C GLN A 180 -14.68 7.21 0.28
N GLU A 181 -14.21 6.87 -0.92
CA GLU A 181 -14.04 5.49 -1.37
C GLU A 181 -13.03 4.68 -0.52
N ASN A 182 -12.04 5.37 0.06
CA ASN A 182 -11.08 4.81 1.03
C ASN A 182 -11.76 4.28 2.31
N LEU A 183 -12.97 4.76 2.64
CA LEU A 183 -13.78 4.32 3.77
C LEU A 183 -14.88 3.33 3.37
N CYS A 184 -14.84 2.80 2.15
CA CYS A 184 -15.82 1.83 1.68
C CYS A 184 -15.92 0.62 2.64
N GLU A 185 -17.16 0.28 3.02
CA GLU A 185 -17.47 -0.70 4.07
C GLU A 185 -16.90 -2.09 3.78
N THR A 186 -16.82 -2.46 2.51
CA THR A 186 -16.38 -3.80 2.06
C THR A 186 -15.00 -3.77 1.41
N VAL A 187 -14.27 -2.64 1.40
CA VAL A 187 -13.04 -2.47 0.61
C VAL A 187 -11.95 -3.49 0.97
N ILE A 188 -11.88 -3.86 2.25
CA ILE A 188 -10.91 -4.79 2.80
C ILE A 188 -11.22 -6.23 2.39
N GLU A 189 -12.49 -6.60 2.26
CA GLU A 189 -12.94 -7.97 2.00
C GLU A 189 -12.48 -8.51 0.64
N THR A 190 -12.21 -7.63 -0.33
CA THR A 190 -11.64 -8.00 -1.62
C THR A 190 -10.32 -7.28 -1.90
N MET A 191 -9.63 -6.85 -0.84
CA MET A 191 -8.27 -6.35 -1.03
C MET A 191 -7.44 -7.44 -1.71
N VAL A 192 -6.67 -7.03 -2.72
CA VAL A 192 -5.80 -7.91 -3.49
C VAL A 192 -4.61 -8.26 -2.62
N LEU A 193 -4.49 -9.55 -2.30
CA LEU A 193 -3.37 -10.13 -1.59
C LEU A 193 -2.69 -11.20 -2.45
N GLY A 194 -1.46 -11.57 -2.09
CA GLY A 194 -0.69 -12.61 -2.77
C GLY A 194 0.42 -12.07 -3.67
N ALA A 195 0.83 -10.81 -3.48
CA ALA A 195 1.94 -10.20 -4.23
C ALA A 195 3.24 -11.03 -4.17
N TYR A 196 3.42 -11.86 -3.14
CA TYR A 196 4.54 -12.79 -3.04
C TYR A 196 4.25 -14.16 -3.66
N GLY A 197 3.76 -14.17 -4.90
CA GLY A 197 3.52 -15.36 -5.70
C GLY A 197 3.87 -15.16 -7.17
N ASP A 198 3.70 -16.20 -7.98
CA ASP A 198 3.91 -16.11 -9.42
C ASP A 198 2.75 -15.34 -10.11
N TYR A 199 1.52 -15.49 -9.59
CA TYR A 199 0.31 -14.87 -10.11
C TYR A 199 -0.62 -14.37 -9.01
N VAL A 200 -1.39 -13.33 -9.33
CA VAL A 200 -2.46 -12.78 -8.48
C VAL A 200 -3.72 -12.57 -9.28
N LYS A 201 -4.85 -13.01 -8.73
CA LYS A 201 -6.17 -12.71 -9.25
C LYS A 201 -6.66 -11.37 -8.72
N VAL A 202 -7.06 -10.47 -9.61
CA VAL A 202 -7.50 -9.12 -9.29
C VAL A 202 -9.03 -9.03 -9.44
N PRO A 203 -9.79 -8.74 -8.36
CA PRO A 203 -11.25 -8.68 -8.38
C PRO A 203 -11.80 -7.58 -9.30
N ALA A 204 -12.99 -7.81 -9.85
CA ALA A 204 -13.61 -6.91 -10.84
C ALA A 204 -13.73 -5.44 -10.39
N ARG A 205 -14.00 -5.19 -9.11
CA ARG A 205 -14.07 -3.82 -8.58
C ARG A 205 -12.71 -3.11 -8.56
N THR A 206 -11.62 -3.85 -8.33
CA THR A 206 -10.26 -3.32 -8.43
C THR A 206 -9.87 -3.13 -9.89
N VAL A 207 -10.20 -4.07 -10.78
CA VAL A 207 -9.99 -3.95 -12.24
C VAL A 207 -10.65 -2.69 -12.81
N ARG A 208 -11.85 -2.36 -12.33
CA ARG A 208 -12.61 -1.18 -12.75
C ARG A 208 -12.02 0.14 -12.25
N ALA A 209 -11.49 0.17 -11.03
CA ALA A 209 -11.18 1.42 -10.34
C ALA A 209 -9.68 1.72 -10.21
N ASN A 210 -8.85 0.69 -10.07
CA ASN A 210 -7.49 0.84 -9.54
C ASN A 210 -6.43 0.00 -10.25
N VAL A 211 -6.70 -0.44 -11.48
CA VAL A 211 -5.67 -1.00 -12.38
C VAL A 211 -5.30 0.05 -13.42
N TYR A 212 -4.00 0.24 -13.64
CA TYR A 212 -3.44 1.27 -14.51
C TYR A 212 -2.42 0.67 -15.46
N ARG A 213 -2.38 1.17 -16.70
CA ARG A 213 -1.35 0.80 -17.67
C ARG A 213 -0.01 1.29 -17.14
N LYS A 214 0.96 0.38 -17.05
CA LYS A 214 2.33 0.73 -16.72
C LYS A 214 2.93 1.56 -17.86
N PRO A 215 3.45 2.77 -17.62
CA PRO A 215 4.20 3.50 -18.62
C PRO A 215 5.39 2.67 -19.14
N LYS A 216 5.60 2.64 -20.47
CA LYS A 216 6.63 1.81 -21.11
C LYS A 216 8.05 2.06 -20.57
N HIS A 217 8.34 3.30 -20.19
CA HIS A 217 9.66 3.71 -19.71
C HIS A 217 9.92 3.40 -18.22
N LEU A 218 8.88 3.08 -17.44
CA LEU A 218 9.06 2.65 -16.05
C LEU A 218 9.47 1.17 -16.01
N SER A 219 10.33 0.81 -15.08
CA SER A 219 10.59 -0.58 -14.72
C SER A 219 9.48 -1.11 -13.80
N PHE A 220 9.33 -2.44 -13.70
CA PHE A 220 8.26 -3.04 -12.88
C PHE A 220 8.40 -2.74 -11.39
N ASP A 221 9.63 -2.73 -10.85
CA ASP A 221 9.92 -2.33 -9.46
C ASP A 221 9.44 -0.90 -9.16
N LYS A 222 9.71 0.06 -10.05
CA LYS A 222 9.21 1.44 -9.91
C LYS A 222 7.69 1.52 -10.06
N ALA A 223 7.10 0.73 -10.95
CA ALA A 223 5.66 0.69 -11.14
C ALA A 223 4.92 0.09 -9.94
N ALA A 224 5.54 -0.85 -9.22
CA ALA A 224 5.00 -1.45 -8.00
C ALA A 224 4.89 -0.42 -6.84
N LEU A 225 5.62 0.70 -6.90
CA LEU A 225 5.49 1.80 -5.94
C LEU A 225 4.17 2.56 -6.06
N LEU A 226 3.32 2.27 -7.05
CA LEU A 226 2.04 2.96 -7.23
C LEU A 226 1.17 2.89 -5.95
N GLU A 227 1.10 1.72 -5.32
CA GLU A 227 0.33 1.53 -4.08
C GLU A 227 0.82 2.46 -2.96
N PRO A 228 2.10 2.38 -2.52
CA PRO A 228 2.53 3.21 -1.40
C PRO A 228 2.55 4.71 -1.77
N LEU A 229 2.78 5.04 -3.05
CA LEU A 229 2.71 6.41 -3.54
C LEU A 229 1.28 6.97 -3.48
N SER A 230 0.26 6.15 -3.75
CA SER A 230 -1.15 6.55 -3.64
C SER A 230 -1.51 6.93 -2.20
N CYS A 231 -1.04 6.15 -1.21
CA CYS A 231 -1.22 6.44 0.21
C CYS A 231 -0.61 7.80 0.62
N VAL A 232 0.62 8.05 0.17
CA VAL A 232 1.35 9.30 0.43
C VAL A 232 0.64 10.49 -0.22
N THR A 233 0.21 10.32 -1.47
CA THR A 233 -0.47 11.39 -2.22
C THR A 233 -1.78 11.77 -1.56
N HIS A 234 -2.58 10.78 -1.14
CA HIS A 234 -3.82 11.00 -0.40
C HIS A 234 -3.57 11.71 0.94
N GLY A 235 -2.59 11.25 1.73
CA GLY A 235 -2.26 11.92 3.00
C GLY A 235 -1.86 13.39 2.84
N LEU A 236 -1.16 13.72 1.75
CA LEU A 236 -0.79 15.10 1.41
C LEU A 236 -1.91 15.93 0.77
N GLU A 237 -3.05 15.35 0.41
CA GLU A 237 -4.24 16.13 0.00
C GLU A 237 -4.95 16.72 1.21
N GLU A 238 -4.86 16.05 2.37
CA GLU A 238 -5.41 16.51 3.65
C GLU A 238 -4.53 17.59 4.33
N VAL A 239 -3.30 17.79 3.84
CA VAL A 239 -2.34 18.76 4.36
C VAL A 239 -2.12 19.86 3.31
N PRO A 240 -2.75 21.03 3.44
CA PRO A 240 -2.51 22.13 2.52
C PRO A 240 -1.07 22.63 2.70
N VAL A 241 -0.28 22.53 1.63
CA VAL A 241 1.11 22.99 1.59
C VAL A 241 1.22 24.17 0.63
N ARG A 242 1.84 25.25 1.09
CA ARG A 242 2.21 26.43 0.30
C ARG A 242 3.70 26.38 -0.07
N PRO A 243 4.11 27.04 -1.18
CA PRO A 243 5.50 27.01 -1.63
C PRO A 243 6.54 27.48 -0.60
N ASP A 244 6.14 28.34 0.35
CA ASP A 244 6.96 28.91 1.41
C ASP A 244 6.90 28.15 2.74
N ASP A 245 6.07 27.11 2.85
CA ASP A 245 5.97 26.31 4.06
C ASP A 245 7.26 25.51 4.33
N THR A 246 7.45 25.10 5.58
CA THR A 246 8.45 24.10 5.96
C THR A 246 7.73 22.81 6.29
N ALA A 247 7.97 21.74 5.54
CA ALA A 247 7.43 20.43 5.86
C ALA A 247 8.43 19.63 6.68
N VAL A 248 8.01 19.12 7.84
CA VAL A 248 8.82 18.24 8.70
C VAL A 248 8.22 16.84 8.69
N ILE A 249 8.93 15.90 8.06
CA ILE A 249 8.54 14.49 7.99
C ILE A 249 9.19 13.74 9.15
N LEU A 250 8.36 13.12 9.99
CA LEU A 250 8.79 12.31 11.12
C LEU A 250 8.92 10.84 10.70
N GLY A 251 10.15 10.35 10.67
CA GLY A 251 10.52 9.01 10.21
C GLY A 251 11.37 9.06 8.93
N ALA A 252 12.14 7.99 8.71
CA ALA A 252 13.04 7.84 7.56
C ALA A 252 12.88 6.48 6.88
N GLY A 253 11.63 5.99 6.82
CA GLY A 253 11.27 4.77 6.07
C GLY A 253 10.85 5.10 4.63
N ALA A 254 10.49 4.08 3.85
CA ALA A 254 10.08 4.23 2.45
C ALA A 254 8.94 5.26 2.27
N ILE A 255 7.91 5.21 3.12
CA ILE A 255 6.80 6.18 3.11
C ILE A 255 7.29 7.61 3.33
N ALA A 256 8.28 7.83 4.20
CA ALA A 256 8.84 9.16 4.43
C ALA A 256 9.61 9.67 3.20
N LEU A 257 10.39 8.81 2.56
CA LEU A 257 11.11 9.16 1.33
C LEU A 257 10.14 9.49 0.17
N LEU A 258 9.03 8.76 0.06
CA LEU A 258 7.97 9.07 -0.90
C LEU A 258 7.30 10.42 -0.60
N HIS A 259 7.06 10.78 0.67
CA HIS A 259 6.59 12.13 1.03
C HIS A 259 7.57 13.21 0.57
N VAL A 260 8.88 13.00 0.73
CA VAL A 260 9.90 13.94 0.23
C VAL A 260 9.74 14.10 -1.28
N LEU A 261 9.70 13.00 -2.04
CA LEU A 261 9.57 13.04 -3.50
C LEU A 261 8.31 13.81 -3.95
N VAL A 262 7.16 13.53 -3.35
CA VAL A 262 5.89 14.20 -3.71
C VAL A 262 5.91 15.69 -3.34
N LEU A 263 6.42 16.05 -2.16
CA LEU A 263 6.54 17.46 -1.75
C LEU A 263 7.50 18.25 -2.65
N ARG A 264 8.64 17.64 -3.01
CA ARG A 264 9.58 18.22 -3.97
C ARG A 264 8.95 18.38 -5.35
N GLN A 265 8.19 17.40 -5.82
CA GLN A 265 7.46 17.48 -7.08
C GLN A 265 6.38 18.58 -7.05
N ARG A 266 5.76 18.83 -5.89
CA ARG A 266 4.83 19.95 -5.67
C ARG A 266 5.52 21.31 -5.50
N GLY A 267 6.86 21.37 -5.61
CA GLY A 267 7.63 22.61 -5.59
C GLY A 267 8.09 23.07 -4.20
N LEU A 268 7.86 22.29 -3.15
CA LEU A 268 8.28 22.67 -1.81
C LEU A 268 9.80 22.55 -1.66
N SER A 269 10.48 23.65 -1.34
CA SER A 269 11.93 23.67 -1.18
C SER A 269 12.38 23.20 0.22
N ASN A 270 11.62 23.57 1.25
CA ASN A 270 11.94 23.34 2.66
C ASN A 270 11.33 22.03 3.15
N VAL A 271 11.92 20.90 2.75
CA VAL A 271 11.51 19.55 3.17
C VAL A 271 12.53 18.95 4.12
N TRP A 272 12.13 18.75 5.36
CA TRP A 272 12.98 18.24 6.43
C TRP A 272 12.59 16.81 6.78
N VAL A 273 13.59 15.97 7.06
CA VAL A 273 13.36 14.59 7.53
C VAL A 273 14.03 14.38 8.88
N VAL A 274 13.26 13.88 9.83
CA VAL A 274 13.70 13.58 11.19
C VAL A 274 13.65 12.06 11.40
N GLY A 275 14.73 11.47 11.91
CA GLY A 275 14.74 10.05 12.22
C GLY A 275 15.82 9.67 13.23
N ARG A 276 15.64 8.53 13.90
CA ARG A 276 16.59 8.06 14.91
C ARG A 276 17.86 7.45 14.31
N SER A 277 17.73 6.81 13.14
CA SER A 277 18.86 6.16 12.47
C SER A 277 19.55 7.16 11.55
N ALA A 278 20.79 7.51 11.88
CA ALA A 278 21.64 8.36 11.06
C ALA A 278 21.85 7.79 9.65
N GLU A 279 21.89 6.46 9.52
CA GLU A 279 21.98 5.78 8.24
C GLU A 279 20.73 6.00 7.39
N ARG A 280 19.54 5.79 7.95
CA ARG A 280 18.28 5.90 7.20
C ARG A 280 17.98 7.33 6.77
N VAL A 281 18.20 8.31 7.65
CA VAL A 281 17.92 9.71 7.30
C VAL A 281 18.81 10.23 6.17
N ARG A 282 20.01 9.67 5.96
CA ARG A 282 20.88 10.08 4.84
C ARG A 282 20.28 9.82 3.47
N PHE A 283 19.43 8.79 3.33
CA PHE A 283 18.72 8.54 2.07
C PHE A 283 17.73 9.67 1.71
N ALA A 284 17.22 10.42 2.69
CA ALA A 284 16.32 11.53 2.43
C ALA A 284 16.97 12.64 1.62
N THR A 285 18.27 12.89 1.81
CA THR A 285 19.02 13.87 1.00
C THR A 285 19.04 13.45 -0.48
N LEU A 286 19.18 12.16 -0.78
CA LEU A 286 19.22 11.64 -2.15
C LEU A 286 17.90 11.85 -2.91
N VAL A 287 16.78 11.94 -2.19
CA VAL A 287 15.45 12.18 -2.77
C VAL A 287 14.98 13.64 -2.64
N GLY A 288 15.86 14.54 -2.17
CA GLY A 288 15.64 15.98 -2.21
C GLY A 288 15.25 16.64 -0.89
N ALA A 289 15.39 15.96 0.26
CA ALA A 289 15.24 16.63 1.55
C ALA A 289 16.33 17.71 1.72
N SER A 290 15.91 18.93 2.06
CA SER A 290 16.82 20.07 2.25
C SER A 290 17.51 20.05 3.60
N ARG A 291 16.93 19.36 4.60
CA ARG A 291 17.57 19.13 5.89
C ARG A 291 17.24 17.74 6.44
N VAL A 292 18.23 17.09 7.03
CA VAL A 292 18.09 15.79 7.69
C VAL A 292 18.55 15.89 9.13
N LEU A 293 17.74 15.42 10.06
CA LEU A 293 18.02 15.46 11.50
C LEU A 293 18.02 14.03 12.05
N ALA A 294 19.21 13.57 12.44
CA ALA A 294 19.37 12.33 13.18
C ALA A 294 19.23 12.61 14.68
N GLY A 295 18.22 12.05 15.36
CA GLY A 295 18.04 12.31 16.79
C GLY A 295 16.67 11.94 17.35
N ASP A 296 16.40 12.46 18.54
CA ASP A 296 15.09 12.35 19.20
C ASP A 296 14.15 13.49 18.78
N LEU A 297 12.87 13.38 19.14
CA LEU A 297 11.87 14.38 18.77
C LEU A 297 12.08 15.74 19.48
N ARG A 298 12.79 15.77 20.62
CA ARG A 298 13.02 17.02 21.35
C ARG A 298 14.08 17.86 20.64
N SER A 299 15.20 17.24 20.27
CA SER A 299 16.25 17.93 19.52
C SER A 299 15.73 18.36 18.15
N ALA A 300 14.92 17.53 17.49
CA ALA A 300 14.29 17.89 16.24
C ALA A 300 13.32 19.08 16.38
N ARG A 301 12.45 19.07 17.40
CA ARG A 301 11.55 20.21 17.68
C ARG A 301 12.33 21.49 17.90
N GLN A 302 13.40 21.44 18.70
CA GLN A 302 14.23 22.60 18.97
C GLN A 302 14.87 23.14 17.68
N ALA A 303 15.45 22.28 16.85
CA ALA A 303 16.05 22.67 15.58
C ALA A 303 15.04 23.27 14.58
N VAL A 304 13.80 22.79 14.60
CA VAL A 304 12.70 23.37 13.80
C VAL A 304 12.37 24.77 14.30
N LEU A 305 12.12 24.93 15.61
CA LEU A 305 11.80 26.23 16.20
C LEU A 305 12.91 27.26 15.98
N GLU A 306 14.17 26.86 16.11
CA GLU A 306 15.32 27.75 15.86
C GLU A 306 15.36 28.24 14.41
N ALA A 307 15.14 27.35 13.45
CA ALA A 307 15.18 27.71 12.04
C ALA A 307 13.94 28.45 11.54
N THR A 308 12.83 28.38 12.29
CA THR A 308 11.58 29.05 11.93
C THR A 308 11.23 30.20 12.89
N GLU A 309 12.22 30.71 13.63
CA GLU A 309 12.08 31.83 14.58
C GLU A 309 10.91 31.63 15.57
N GLY A 310 10.72 30.38 16.00
CA GLY A 310 9.68 29.99 16.94
C GLY A 310 8.29 29.74 16.35
N ARG A 311 8.09 29.93 15.04
CA ARG A 311 6.78 29.74 14.38
C ARG A 311 6.35 28.27 14.28
N GLY A 312 7.30 27.34 14.28
CA GLY A 312 7.05 25.94 13.98
C GLY A 312 7.09 25.64 12.48
N ALA A 313 6.57 24.48 12.10
CA ALA A 313 6.51 23.96 10.75
C ALA A 313 5.07 23.51 10.45
#